data_AF-A0A1Q5XJB7-F1
#
_entry.id   AF-A0A1Q5XJB7-F1
#
_cell.length_a   1.000
_cell.length_b   1.000
_cell.length_c   1.000
_cell.angle_alpha   90.00
_cell.angle_beta   90.00
_cell.angle_gamma   90.00
#
_symmetry.space_group_name_H-M   'P 1'
#
loop_
_entity.id
_entity.type
_entity.pdbx_description
1 polymer ?
#
loop_
_entity_poly.entity_id
_entity_poly.type
_entity_poly.pdbx_seq_one_letter_code
_entity_poly.pdbx_strand_id
1 'polypeptide(L)'
;MRRNRSSLFSDIAFLVFLVLIFICIVFIAGSPDHYIQNIIILNIAFLLALVTYFTNVTAGLVLNLAFIFGYGFFVLYQTVSEGETIGVNTYFWLVMTPLLTVVLWVFTSTTRELQAENERLEKRTANLATVDENTDLRNTISFQKDASLFTGISTRYSIPLTLLVVKVKYWSEIRRLIPEDQLSDAIYDVSQLSQSSIRTNDALYLLDKEDATWGLLLFTDREGAKIVIERIKFKLQELNDTEFSKKYKVNLGLKIGAVQYEEATIENPLDFIVQAKKQLEYDV
;
A
#
# COMPACT_ATOMS: atom_id res chain seq x y z
N MET A 1 17.90 -14.82 -3.19
CA MET A 1 17.94 -16.02 -4.05
C MET A 1 16.56 -16.64 -4.33
N ARG A 2 15.61 -16.68 -3.38
CA ARG A 2 14.24 -17.19 -3.62
C ARG A 2 13.44 -16.38 -4.65
N ARG A 3 13.52 -15.04 -4.62
CA ARG A 3 12.81 -14.12 -5.54
C ARG A 3 13.16 -14.33 -7.02
N ASN A 4 14.43 -14.55 -7.35
CA ASN A 4 14.83 -14.86 -8.72
C ASN A 4 14.34 -16.24 -9.16
N ARG A 5 14.13 -17.18 -8.23
CA ARG A 5 13.62 -18.51 -8.58
C ARG A 5 12.12 -18.49 -8.88
N SER A 6 11.32 -17.69 -8.16
CA SER A 6 9.89 -17.55 -8.47
C SER A 6 9.65 -16.79 -9.77
N SER A 7 10.38 -15.69 -10.03
CA SER A 7 10.27 -14.97 -11.30
C SER A 7 10.65 -15.86 -12.50
N LEU A 8 11.78 -16.57 -12.41
CA LEU A 8 12.21 -17.51 -13.46
C LEU A 8 11.19 -18.63 -13.68
N PHE A 9 10.54 -19.11 -12.62
CA PHE A 9 9.53 -20.17 -12.74
C PHE A 9 8.27 -19.69 -13.47
N SER A 10 7.83 -18.44 -13.21
CA SER A 10 6.74 -17.80 -13.95
C SER A 10 7.08 -17.62 -15.42
N ASP A 11 8.29 -17.14 -15.72
CA ASP A 11 8.77 -16.93 -17.09
C ASP A 11 8.83 -18.26 -17.87
N ILE A 12 9.31 -19.32 -17.22
CA ILE A 12 9.32 -20.68 -17.79
C ILE A 12 7.89 -21.17 -18.04
N ALA A 13 6.96 -20.98 -17.09
CA ALA A 13 5.57 -21.39 -17.26
C ALA A 13 4.90 -20.66 -18.43
N PHE A 14 5.17 -19.37 -18.60
CA PHE A 14 4.69 -18.60 -19.75
C PHE A 14 5.28 -19.10 -21.07
N LEU A 15 6.59 -19.37 -21.12
CA LEU A 15 7.23 -19.95 -22.31
C LEU A 15 6.65 -21.32 -22.65
N VAL A 16 6.43 -22.19 -21.66
CA VAL A 16 5.78 -23.49 -21.86
C VAL A 16 4.36 -23.30 -22.39
N PHE A 17 3.59 -22.34 -21.88
CA PHE A 17 2.25 -22.04 -22.38
C PHE A 17 2.27 -21.64 -23.86
N LEU A 18 3.19 -20.76 -24.27
CA LEU A 18 3.36 -20.37 -25.67
C LEU A 18 3.76 -21.55 -26.56
N VAL A 19 4.67 -22.41 -26.09
CA VAL A 19 5.06 -23.63 -26.81
C VAL A 19 3.87 -24.58 -26.96
N LEU A 20 3.03 -24.74 -25.94
CA LEU A 20 1.83 -25.57 -26.03
C LEU A 20 0.81 -25.02 -27.04
N ILE A 21 0.60 -23.71 -27.07
CA ILE A 21 -0.25 -23.07 -28.10
C ILE A 21 0.33 -23.32 -29.49
N PHE A 22 1.64 -23.17 -29.66
CA PHE A 22 2.30 -23.45 -30.94
C PHE A 22 2.11 -24.90 -31.38
N ILE A 23 2.25 -25.86 -30.46
CA ILE A 23 1.99 -27.29 -30.71
C ILE A 23 0.53 -27.50 -31.15
N CYS A 24 -0.45 -26.85 -30.51
CA CYS A 24 -1.85 -26.90 -30.93
C CYS A 24 -2.04 -26.39 -32.36
N ILE A 25 -1.41 -25.28 -32.73
CA ILE A 25 -1.52 -24.70 -34.07
C ILE A 25 -0.92 -25.63 -35.13
N VAL A 26 0.27 -26.20 -34.87
CA VAL A 26 0.92 -27.17 -35.77
C VAL A 26 0.06 -28.42 -35.92
N PHE A 27 -0.53 -28.92 -34.83
CA PHE A 27 -1.42 -30.07 -34.85
C PHE A 27 -2.68 -29.82 -35.70
N ILE A 28 -3.29 -28.64 -35.56
CA ILE A 28 -4.45 -28.21 -36.36
C ILE A 28 -4.08 -28.15 -37.85
N ALA A 29 -2.93 -27.57 -38.18
CA ALA A 29 -2.47 -27.46 -39.57
C ALA A 29 -2.18 -28.83 -40.22
N GLY A 30 -1.75 -29.82 -39.42
CA GLY A 30 -1.49 -31.19 -39.88
C GLY A 30 -2.73 -32.08 -40.03
N SER A 31 -3.92 -31.61 -39.63
CA SER A 31 -5.17 -32.40 -39.65
C SER A 31 -6.30 -31.67 -40.40
N PRO A 32 -6.24 -31.54 -41.75
CA PRO A 32 -7.19 -30.74 -42.53
C PRO A 32 -8.64 -31.22 -42.41
N ASP A 33 -8.85 -32.54 -42.31
CA ASP A 33 -10.18 -33.16 -42.30
C ASP A 33 -11.03 -32.76 -41.07
N HIS A 34 -10.38 -32.35 -39.98
CA HIS A 34 -11.05 -32.00 -38.71
C HIS A 34 -10.78 -30.54 -38.30
N TYR A 35 -10.40 -29.69 -39.25
CA TYR A 35 -9.93 -28.33 -39.00
C TYR A 35 -10.93 -27.48 -38.19
N ILE A 36 -12.21 -27.50 -38.57
CA ILE A 36 -13.27 -26.71 -37.90
C ILE A 36 -13.48 -27.20 -36.46
N GLN A 37 -13.54 -28.51 -36.25
CA GLN A 37 -13.71 -29.09 -34.91
C GLN A 37 -12.53 -28.71 -34.00
N ASN A 38 -11.30 -28.76 -34.51
CA ASN A 38 -10.11 -28.44 -33.72
C ASN A 38 -10.03 -26.97 -33.33
N ILE A 39 -10.48 -26.05 -34.20
CA ILE A 39 -10.56 -24.62 -33.87
C ILE A 39 -11.60 -24.37 -32.77
N ILE A 40 -12.75 -25.03 -32.83
CA ILE A 40 -13.78 -24.90 -31.80
C ILE A 40 -13.24 -25.38 -30.45
N ILE A 41 -12.58 -26.54 -30.42
CA ILE A 41 -11.99 -27.09 -29.19
C ILE A 41 -10.89 -26.17 -28.65
N LEU A 42 -10.03 -25.60 -29.51
CA LEU A 42 -9.01 -24.65 -29.08
C LEU A 42 -9.61 -23.41 -28.40
N ASN A 43 -10.69 -22.86 -28.97
CA ASN A 43 -11.38 -21.70 -28.37
C ASN A 43 -12.00 -22.04 -27.03
N ILE A 44 -12.61 -23.23 -26.90
CA ILE A 44 -13.15 -23.70 -25.62
C ILE A 44 -12.02 -23.90 -24.60
N ALA A 45 -10.91 -24.52 -25.00
CA ALA A 45 -9.74 -24.70 -24.15
C ALA A 45 -9.18 -23.35 -23.67
N PHE A 46 -9.15 -22.35 -24.55
CA PHE A 46 -8.73 -20.99 -24.19
C PHE A 46 -9.70 -20.31 -23.21
N LEU A 47 -11.01 -20.48 -23.39
CA LEU A 47 -12.02 -19.96 -22.48
C LEU A 47 -11.91 -20.62 -21.10
N LEU A 48 -11.70 -21.94 -21.04
CA LEU A 48 -11.44 -22.68 -19.80
C LEU A 48 -10.18 -22.18 -19.09
N ALA A 49 -9.12 -21.93 -19.85
CA ALA A 49 -7.88 -21.36 -19.33
C ALA A 49 -8.13 -19.93 -18.78
N LEU A 50 -8.88 -19.09 -19.50
CA LEU A 50 -9.25 -17.75 -19.06
C LEU A 50 -10.07 -17.76 -17.75
N VAL A 51 -11.03 -18.66 -17.61
CA VAL A 51 -11.80 -18.80 -16.37
C VAL A 51 -10.87 -19.18 -15.21
N THR A 52 -9.89 -20.06 -15.46
CA THR A 52 -8.88 -20.47 -14.47
C THR A 52 -7.99 -19.30 -14.04
N TYR A 53 -7.65 -18.39 -14.96
CA TYR A 53 -6.89 -17.19 -14.66
C TYR A 53 -7.59 -16.30 -13.62
N PHE A 54 -8.93 -16.19 -13.66
CA PHE A 54 -9.68 -15.36 -12.71
C PHE A 54 -10.07 -16.07 -11.42
N THR A 55 -10.36 -17.37 -11.46
CA THR A 55 -10.81 -18.11 -10.28
C THR A 55 -9.66 -18.85 -9.60
N ASN A 56 -9.66 -20.18 -9.68
CA ASN A 56 -8.76 -21.09 -8.99
C ASN A 56 -8.52 -22.33 -9.87
N VAL A 57 -7.43 -23.04 -9.64
CA VAL A 57 -7.12 -24.30 -10.37
C VAL A 57 -8.22 -25.34 -10.25
N THR A 58 -8.87 -25.41 -9.08
CA THR A 58 -9.93 -26.39 -8.82
C THR A 58 -11.14 -26.15 -9.72
N ALA A 59 -11.56 -24.90 -9.87
CA ALA A 59 -12.64 -24.52 -10.78
C ALA A 59 -12.27 -24.80 -12.25
N GLY A 60 -11.04 -24.46 -12.63
CA GLY A 60 -10.51 -24.74 -13.98
C GLY A 60 -10.48 -26.23 -14.32
N LEU A 61 -9.99 -27.07 -13.40
CA LEU A 61 -9.92 -28.52 -13.59
C LEU A 61 -11.30 -29.18 -13.57
N VAL A 62 -12.24 -28.71 -12.74
CA VAL A 62 -13.62 -29.20 -12.75
C VAL A 62 -14.30 -28.91 -14.09
N LEU A 63 -14.11 -27.71 -14.64
CA LEU A 63 -14.63 -27.37 -15.96
C LEU A 63 -13.95 -28.16 -17.08
N ASN A 64 -12.65 -28.42 -16.98
CA ASN A 64 -11.95 -29.33 -17.90
C ASN A 64 -12.51 -30.75 -17.83
N LEU A 65 -12.82 -31.24 -16.63
CA LEU A 65 -13.41 -32.56 -16.46
C LEU A 65 -14.81 -32.62 -17.11
N ALA A 66 -15.64 -31.60 -16.88
CA ALA A 66 -16.94 -31.48 -17.53
C ALA A 66 -16.82 -31.43 -19.07
N PHE A 67 -15.83 -30.70 -19.58
CA PHE A 67 -15.52 -30.63 -20.99
C PHE A 67 -15.08 -32.00 -21.56
N ILE A 68 -14.18 -32.71 -20.89
CA ILE A 68 -13.71 -34.05 -21.30
C ILE A 68 -14.88 -35.04 -21.34
N PHE A 69 -15.77 -35.01 -20.34
CA PHE A 69 -16.97 -35.85 -20.35
C PHE A 69 -17.91 -35.51 -21.51
N GLY A 70 -18.18 -34.23 -21.76
CA GLY A 70 -19.03 -33.79 -22.86
C GLY A 70 -18.43 -34.14 -24.23
N TYR A 71 -17.14 -33.90 -24.42
CA TYR A 71 -16.42 -34.21 -25.65
C TYR A 71 -16.29 -35.72 -25.87
N GLY A 72 -16.00 -36.49 -24.82
CA GLY A 72 -15.97 -37.95 -24.87
C GLY A 72 -17.32 -38.56 -25.22
N PHE A 73 -18.41 -38.01 -24.68
CA PHE A 73 -19.77 -38.44 -25.05
C PHE A 73 -20.08 -38.15 -26.52
N PHE A 74 -19.70 -36.97 -27.02
CA PHE A 74 -19.85 -36.60 -28.43
C PHE A 74 -19.10 -37.56 -29.37
N VAL A 75 -17.84 -37.87 -29.08
CA VAL A 75 -17.04 -38.81 -29.89
C VAL A 75 -17.61 -40.23 -29.83
N LEU A 76 -18.05 -40.69 -28.66
CA LEU A 76 -18.70 -42.00 -28.52
C LEU A 76 -19.98 -42.10 -29.34
N TYR A 77 -20.80 -41.04 -29.35
CA TYR A 77 -21.99 -40.98 -30.19
C TYR A 77 -21.61 -41.14 -31.67
N GLN A 78 -20.63 -40.37 -32.14
CA GLN A 78 -20.15 -40.42 -33.53
C GLN A 78 -19.62 -41.80 -33.91
N THR A 79 -18.82 -42.43 -33.04
CA THR A 79 -18.29 -43.78 -33.26
C THR A 79 -19.40 -44.84 -33.34
N VAL A 80 -20.46 -44.73 -32.53
CA VAL A 80 -21.56 -45.71 -32.51
C VAL A 80 -22.56 -45.49 -33.63
N SER A 81 -22.88 -44.25 -33.99
CA SER A 81 -23.89 -43.93 -35.00
C SER A 81 -23.34 -43.88 -36.43
N GLU A 82 -22.12 -43.37 -36.60
CA GLU A 82 -21.50 -43.13 -37.92
C GLU A 82 -20.39 -44.15 -38.23
N GLY A 83 -19.99 -44.97 -37.25
CA GLY A 83 -18.94 -45.98 -37.43
C GLY A 83 -17.53 -45.40 -37.53
N GLU A 84 -17.34 -44.13 -37.15
CA GLU A 84 -16.03 -43.47 -37.20
C GLU A 84 -15.07 -44.04 -36.14
N THR A 85 -13.81 -44.24 -36.53
CA THR A 85 -12.76 -44.69 -35.63
C THR A 85 -12.26 -43.55 -34.76
N ILE A 86 -11.98 -43.84 -33.48
CA ILE A 86 -11.36 -42.88 -32.56
C ILE A 86 -9.97 -42.50 -33.08
N GLY A 87 -9.83 -41.28 -33.59
CA GLY A 87 -8.58 -40.76 -34.14
C GLY A 87 -7.62 -40.24 -33.05
N VAL A 88 -6.36 -40.06 -33.44
CA VAL A 88 -5.31 -39.45 -32.60
C VAL A 88 -5.71 -38.05 -32.10
N ASN A 89 -6.58 -37.37 -32.84
CA ASN A 89 -7.14 -36.06 -32.51
C ASN A 89 -7.89 -36.03 -31.16
N THR A 90 -8.72 -37.03 -30.89
CA THR A 90 -9.47 -37.10 -29.63
C THR A 90 -8.54 -37.21 -28.42
N TYR A 91 -7.49 -38.03 -28.54
CA TYR A 91 -6.48 -38.20 -27.48
C TYR A 91 -5.65 -36.94 -27.26
N PHE A 92 -5.31 -36.22 -28.33
CA PHE A 92 -4.57 -34.97 -28.25
C PHE A 92 -5.31 -33.93 -27.40
N TRP A 93 -6.59 -33.66 -27.70
CA TRP A 93 -7.36 -32.65 -26.96
C TRP A 93 -7.69 -33.03 -25.52
N LEU A 94 -7.86 -34.33 -25.24
CA LEU A 94 -8.10 -34.83 -23.89
C LEU A 94 -6.93 -34.52 -22.94
N VAL A 95 -5.70 -34.54 -23.46
CA VAL A 95 -4.48 -34.23 -22.68
C VAL A 95 -4.14 -32.74 -22.73
N MET A 96 -4.28 -32.10 -23.89
CA MET A 96 -3.85 -30.70 -24.08
C MET A 96 -4.71 -29.70 -23.32
N THR A 97 -6.03 -29.94 -23.18
CA THR A 97 -6.94 -29.00 -22.51
C THR A 97 -6.61 -28.86 -21.00
N PRO A 98 -6.47 -29.98 -20.24
CA PRO A 98 -6.00 -29.90 -18.86
C PRO A 98 -4.59 -29.35 -18.74
N LEU A 99 -3.69 -29.72 -19.66
CA LEU A 99 -2.29 -29.28 -19.62
C LEU A 99 -2.17 -27.76 -19.77
N LEU A 100 -2.89 -27.16 -20.72
CA LEU A 100 -2.96 -25.70 -20.90
C LEU A 100 -3.48 -25.01 -19.62
N THR A 101 -4.49 -25.60 -18.99
CA THR A 101 -5.10 -25.06 -17.77
C THR A 101 -4.14 -25.11 -16.58
N VAL A 102 -3.40 -26.21 -16.42
CA VAL A 102 -2.41 -26.36 -15.35
C VAL A 102 -1.24 -25.39 -15.53
N VAL A 103 -0.69 -25.30 -16.74
CA VAL A 103 0.44 -24.40 -17.02
C VAL A 103 0.05 -22.94 -16.81
N LEU A 104 -1.15 -22.53 -17.26
CA LEU A 104 -1.64 -21.17 -17.03
C LEU A 104 -1.86 -20.90 -15.53
N TRP A 105 -2.37 -21.86 -14.77
CA TRP A 105 -2.51 -21.72 -13.33
C TRP A 105 -1.16 -21.54 -12.62
N VAL A 106 -0.12 -22.30 -13.01
CA VAL A 106 1.22 -22.15 -12.44
C VAL A 106 1.77 -20.73 -12.68
N PHE A 107 1.58 -20.19 -13.87
CA PHE A 107 1.93 -18.81 -14.20
C PHE A 107 1.15 -17.79 -13.33
N THR A 108 -0.16 -17.96 -13.22
CA THR A 108 -1.02 -17.02 -12.46
C THR A 108 -0.75 -17.08 -10.96
N SER A 109 -0.56 -18.26 -10.37
CA SER A 109 -0.32 -18.42 -8.93
C SER A 109 0.96 -17.70 -8.48
N THR A 110 2.04 -17.89 -9.23
CA THR A 110 3.32 -17.22 -8.97
C THR A 110 3.19 -15.69 -9.07
N THR A 111 2.44 -15.20 -10.04
CA THR A 111 2.19 -13.77 -10.22
C THR A 111 1.37 -13.18 -9.07
N ARG A 112 0.32 -13.88 -8.62
CA ARG A 112 -0.49 -13.47 -7.46
C ARG A 112 0.33 -13.43 -6.16
N GLU A 113 1.20 -14.42 -5.95
CA GLU A 113 2.11 -14.44 -4.79
C GLU A 113 3.07 -13.25 -4.81
N LEU A 114 3.65 -12.92 -5.98
CA LEU A 114 4.55 -11.77 -6.13
C LEU A 114 3.82 -10.44 -5.85
N GLN A 115 2.59 -10.28 -6.33
CA GLN A 115 1.76 -9.09 -6.06
C GLN A 115 1.48 -8.97 -4.55
N ALA A 116 1.05 -10.06 -3.91
CA ALA A 116 0.78 -10.07 -2.47
C ALA A 116 2.04 -9.81 -1.62
N GLU A 117 3.20 -10.32 -2.04
CA GLU A 117 4.47 -10.02 -1.38
C GLU A 117 4.84 -8.55 -1.53
N ASN A 118 4.65 -7.96 -2.72
CA ASN A 118 4.93 -6.55 -2.94
C ASN A 118 4.05 -5.64 -2.07
N GLU A 119 2.73 -5.87 -2.04
CA GLU A 119 1.81 -5.13 -1.16
C GLU A 119 2.20 -5.27 0.32
N ARG A 120 2.65 -6.46 0.73
CA ARG A 120 3.11 -6.69 2.11
C ARG A 120 4.40 -5.93 2.40
N LEU A 121 5.32 -5.89 1.45
CA LEU A 121 6.58 -5.16 1.58
C LEU A 121 6.32 -3.65 1.64
N GLU A 122 5.47 -3.11 0.76
CA GLU A 122 5.05 -1.71 0.77
C GLU A 122 4.45 -1.34 2.14
N LYS A 123 3.52 -2.14 2.67
CA LYS A 123 2.95 -1.92 4.01
C LYS A 123 4.00 -1.98 5.12
N ARG A 124 4.96 -2.91 5.04
CA ARG A 124 6.04 -3.02 6.03
C ARG A 124 6.99 -1.83 5.96
N THR A 125 7.35 -1.39 4.77
CA THR A 125 8.19 -0.21 4.57
C THR A 125 7.48 1.03 5.10
N ALA A 126 6.20 1.22 4.81
CA ALA A 126 5.40 2.31 5.38
C ALA A 126 5.37 2.26 6.92
N ASN A 127 5.25 1.06 7.50
CA ASN A 127 5.25 0.88 8.97
C ASN A 127 6.63 1.00 9.62
N LEU A 128 7.72 0.83 8.86
CA LEU A 128 9.10 0.92 9.35
C LEU A 128 9.74 2.27 9.04
N ALA A 129 9.20 3.00 8.07
CA ALA A 129 9.56 4.38 7.82
C ALA A 129 9.34 5.13 9.13
N THR A 130 10.44 5.59 9.73
CA THR A 130 10.44 6.46 10.91
C THR A 130 10.35 7.93 10.53
N VAL A 131 10.43 8.21 9.24
CA VAL A 131 10.51 9.52 8.61
C VAL A 131 9.45 9.58 7.52
N ASP A 132 8.71 10.67 7.42
CA ASP A 132 7.77 10.93 6.33
C ASP A 132 8.54 11.34 5.07
N GLU A 133 8.30 10.64 3.96
CA GLU A 133 9.05 10.81 2.70
C GLU A 133 8.94 12.22 2.11
N ASN A 134 7.86 12.96 2.41
CA ASN A 134 7.62 14.28 1.84
C ASN A 134 8.21 15.42 2.68
N THR A 135 8.43 15.17 3.98
CA THR A 135 8.82 16.23 4.93
C THR A 135 10.18 16.01 5.58
N ASP A 136 10.78 14.82 5.42
CA ASP A 136 11.97 14.36 6.16
C ASP A 136 11.80 14.46 7.69
N LEU A 137 10.56 14.62 8.17
CA LEU A 137 10.24 14.69 9.58
C LEU A 137 10.01 13.31 10.18
N ARG A 138 10.39 13.15 11.44
CA ARG A 138 10.08 11.96 12.22
C ARG A 138 8.56 11.79 12.33
N ASN A 139 8.05 10.58 12.16
CA ASN A 139 6.61 10.31 12.25
C ASN A 139 6.19 9.89 13.67
N THR A 140 4.90 9.56 13.83
CA THR A 140 4.30 9.10 15.10
C THR A 140 4.99 7.86 15.69
N ILE A 141 5.51 6.96 14.86
CA ILE A 141 6.22 5.76 15.33
C ILE A 141 7.54 6.16 16.00
N SER A 142 8.27 7.12 15.41
CA SER A 142 9.47 7.69 16.01
C SER A 142 9.15 8.45 17.30
N PHE A 143 8.06 9.20 17.33
CA PHE A 143 7.60 9.88 18.54
C PHE A 143 7.39 8.89 19.68
N GLN A 144 6.71 7.77 19.48
CA GLN A 144 6.45 6.79 20.55
C GLN A 144 7.75 6.22 21.14
N LYS A 145 8.74 5.93 20.28
CA LYS A 145 10.05 5.45 20.71
C LYS A 145 10.80 6.51 21.52
N ASP A 146 10.89 7.72 20.97
CA ASP A 146 11.64 8.82 21.60
C ASP A 146 10.95 9.31 22.88
N ALA A 147 9.63 9.42 22.89
CA ALA A 147 8.86 9.81 24.07
C ALA A 147 9.11 8.84 25.23
N SER A 148 9.13 7.52 24.98
CA SER A 148 9.44 6.52 26.02
C SER A 148 10.84 6.70 26.60
N LEU A 149 11.82 7.08 25.77
CA LEU A 149 13.18 7.36 26.21
C LEU A 149 13.24 8.69 26.99
N PHE A 150 12.57 9.73 26.50
CA PHE A 150 12.62 11.07 27.07
C PHE A 150 11.87 11.16 28.39
N THR A 151 10.73 10.48 28.55
CA THR A 151 10.06 10.36 29.86
C THR A 151 10.95 9.64 30.87
N GLY A 152 11.61 8.56 30.46
CA GLY A 152 12.59 7.87 31.32
C GLY A 152 13.77 8.76 31.75
N ILE A 153 14.27 9.61 30.86
CA ILE A 153 15.30 10.62 31.17
C ILE A 153 14.74 11.69 32.13
N SER A 154 13.53 12.19 31.85
CA SER A 154 12.85 13.20 32.67
C SER A 154 12.68 12.73 34.11
N THR A 155 12.15 11.52 34.32
CA THR A 155 11.98 10.94 35.66
C THR A 155 13.33 10.71 36.34
N ARG A 156 14.32 10.16 35.62
CA ARG A 156 15.63 9.81 36.20
C ARG A 156 16.45 11.03 36.65
N TYR A 157 16.40 12.12 35.89
CA TYR A 157 17.22 13.31 36.14
C TYR A 157 16.40 14.51 36.65
N SER A 158 15.10 14.32 36.87
CA SER A 158 14.17 15.39 37.29
C SER A 158 14.20 16.62 36.37
N ILE A 159 14.39 16.38 35.06
CA ILE A 159 14.39 17.44 34.04
C ILE A 159 12.95 17.61 33.55
N PRO A 160 12.37 18.82 33.55
CA PRO A 160 11.02 19.02 33.05
C PRO A 160 10.94 18.71 31.55
N LEU A 161 9.95 17.92 31.16
CA LEU A 161 9.67 17.54 29.78
C LEU A 161 8.27 18.04 29.42
N THR A 162 8.11 18.76 28.32
CA THR A 162 6.83 19.27 27.85
C THR A 162 6.60 18.84 26.41
N LEU A 163 5.39 18.36 26.13
CA LEU A 163 4.90 18.09 24.79
C LEU A 163 4.04 19.27 24.32
N LEU A 164 4.43 19.86 23.20
CA LEU A 164 3.57 20.75 22.42
C LEU A 164 2.94 19.98 21.28
N VAL A 165 1.64 20.13 21.10
CA VAL A 165 0.93 19.69 19.89
C VAL A 165 0.49 20.92 19.13
N VAL A 166 0.88 21.02 17.87
CA VAL A 166 0.56 22.13 16.97
C VAL A 166 -0.34 21.59 15.88
N LYS A 167 -1.55 22.14 15.73
CA LYS A 167 -2.52 21.75 14.70
C LYS A 167 -2.92 22.96 13.86
N VAL A 168 -3.00 22.79 12.53
CA VAL A 168 -3.52 23.85 11.65
C VAL A 168 -5.05 23.98 11.79
N LYS A 169 -5.52 25.20 12.01
CA LYS A 169 -6.95 25.55 12.05
C LYS A 169 -7.55 25.37 10.64
N TYR A 170 -8.71 24.73 10.57
CA TYR A 170 -9.48 24.53 9.33
C TYR A 170 -8.71 23.84 8.19
N TRP A 171 -7.77 22.95 8.53
CA TRP A 171 -6.96 22.27 7.52
C TRP A 171 -7.79 21.48 6.51
N SER A 172 -8.87 20.83 6.94
CA SER A 172 -9.81 20.12 6.06
C SER A 172 -10.42 20.99 4.97
N GLU A 173 -10.68 22.26 5.28
CA GLU A 173 -11.22 23.26 4.36
C GLU A 173 -10.12 23.83 3.46
N ILE A 174 -8.95 24.13 4.04
CA ILE A 174 -7.79 24.65 3.32
C ILE A 174 -7.30 23.64 2.28
N ARG A 175 -7.24 22.35 2.64
CA ARG A 175 -6.85 21.26 1.75
C ARG A 175 -7.69 21.20 0.48
N ARG A 176 -8.98 21.56 0.56
CA ARG A 176 -9.88 21.56 -0.62
C ARG A 176 -9.59 22.71 -1.59
N LEU A 177 -8.87 23.74 -1.13
CA LEU A 177 -8.52 24.91 -1.94
C LEU A 177 -7.11 24.79 -2.55
N ILE A 178 -6.27 23.92 -1.99
CA ILE A 178 -4.91 23.67 -2.47
C ILE A 178 -4.92 22.46 -3.43
N PRO A 179 -4.32 22.56 -4.62
CA PRO A 179 -4.13 21.42 -5.52
C PRO A 179 -3.40 20.25 -4.85
N GLU A 180 -3.81 19.01 -5.12
CA GLU A 180 -3.28 17.81 -4.44
C GLU A 180 -1.75 17.66 -4.60
N ASP A 181 -1.20 18.10 -5.74
CA ASP A 181 0.23 18.13 -6.03
C ASP A 181 1.01 19.15 -5.20
N GLN A 182 0.35 20.18 -4.66
CA GLN A 182 0.96 21.23 -3.82
C GLN A 182 0.71 21.06 -2.32
N LEU A 183 -0.09 20.07 -1.90
CA LEU A 183 -0.35 19.81 -0.49
C LEU A 183 0.89 19.35 0.26
N SER A 184 1.74 18.55 -0.38
CA SER A 184 2.99 18.09 0.22
C SER A 184 3.93 19.26 0.49
N ASP A 185 4.01 20.22 -0.45
CA ASP A 185 4.79 21.44 -0.28
C ASP A 185 4.25 22.32 0.85
N ALA A 186 2.91 22.43 0.99
CA ALA A 186 2.31 23.19 2.08
C ALA A 186 2.64 22.58 3.46
N ILE A 187 2.59 21.25 3.57
CA ILE A 187 2.98 20.55 4.81
C ILE A 187 4.48 20.72 5.07
N TYR A 188 5.31 20.68 4.01
CA TYR A 188 6.75 20.91 4.11
C TYR A 188 7.07 22.33 4.61
N ASP A 189 6.42 23.36 4.06
CA ASP A 189 6.63 24.76 4.43
C ASP A 189 6.29 24.99 5.92
N VAL A 190 5.19 24.42 6.43
CA VAL A 190 4.81 24.49 7.86
C VAL A 190 5.76 23.67 8.75
N SER A 191 6.27 22.56 8.22
CA SER A 191 7.26 21.71 8.90
C SER A 191 8.59 22.46 9.10
N GLN A 192 9.08 23.14 8.07
CA GLN A 192 10.29 23.97 8.13
C GLN A 192 10.14 25.16 9.08
N LEU A 193 8.96 25.80 9.10
CA LEU A 193 8.63 26.85 10.07
C LEU A 193 8.78 26.35 11.51
N SER A 194 8.20 25.18 11.81
CA SER A 194 8.27 24.56 13.13
C SER A 194 9.70 24.17 13.50
N GLN A 195 10.44 23.59 12.54
CA GLN A 195 11.84 23.17 12.74
C GLN A 195 12.78 24.35 13.00
N SER A 196 12.59 25.48 12.31
CA SER A 196 13.41 26.69 12.53
C SER A 196 13.16 27.35 13.88
N SER A 197 12.08 27.00 14.57
CA SER A 197 11.64 27.64 15.82
C SER A 197 12.12 26.92 17.07
N ILE A 198 12.62 25.69 16.92
CA ILE A 198 13.07 24.81 18.00
C ILE A 198 14.60 24.76 18.10
N ARG A 199 15.13 24.32 19.25
CA ARG A 199 16.57 24.09 19.45
C ARG A 199 16.97 22.75 18.84
N THR A 200 18.27 22.54 18.58
CA THR A 200 18.81 21.27 18.05
C THR A 200 18.52 20.05 18.92
N ASN A 201 18.31 20.25 20.23
CA ASN A 201 17.99 19.16 21.18
C ASN A 201 16.49 18.88 21.31
N ASP A 202 15.66 19.73 20.71
CA ASP A 202 14.21 19.53 20.68
C ASP A 202 13.86 18.65 19.48
N ALA A 203 12.83 17.82 19.62
CA ALA A 203 12.44 16.88 18.57
C ALA A 203 11.07 17.22 17.99
N LEU A 204 11.02 17.44 16.67
CA LEU A 204 9.81 17.68 15.89
C LEU A 204 9.34 16.41 15.21
N TYR A 205 8.03 16.15 15.32
CA TYR A 205 7.37 15.00 14.75
C TYR A 205 6.14 15.42 13.95
N LEU A 206 5.90 14.77 12.81
CA LEU A 206 4.62 14.81 12.11
C LEU A 206 3.73 13.71 12.71
N LEU A 207 2.76 14.11 13.52
CA LEU A 207 1.86 13.18 14.23
C LEU A 207 0.68 12.75 13.37
N ASP A 208 0.18 13.65 12.53
CA ASP A 208 -0.94 13.38 11.62
C ASP A 208 -0.81 14.25 10.37
N LYS A 209 -0.74 13.61 9.20
CA LYS A 209 -0.65 14.28 7.90
C LYS A 209 -2.01 14.75 7.39
N GLU A 210 -3.07 13.97 7.68
CA GLU A 210 -4.42 14.25 7.23
C GLU A 210 -4.98 15.48 7.93
N ASP A 211 -4.66 15.64 9.21
CA ASP A 211 -5.09 16.73 10.08
C ASP A 211 -4.04 17.84 10.25
N ALA A 212 -2.90 17.76 9.56
CA ALA A 212 -1.75 18.66 9.69
C ALA A 212 -1.43 18.96 11.17
N THR A 213 -1.00 17.92 11.88
CA THR A 213 -0.67 17.97 13.31
C THR A 213 0.79 17.59 13.54
N TRP A 214 1.51 18.46 14.23
CA TRP A 214 2.89 18.27 14.65
C TRP A 214 2.99 18.11 16.16
N GLY A 215 3.98 17.36 16.61
CA GLY A 215 4.35 17.19 18.01
C GLY A 215 5.77 17.69 18.23
N LEU A 216 6.00 18.49 19.27
CA LEU A 216 7.33 18.94 19.67
C LEU A 216 7.59 18.47 21.09
N LEU A 217 8.63 17.65 21.28
CA LEU A 217 9.12 17.28 22.61
C LEU A 217 10.25 18.25 23.01
N LEU A 218 10.04 18.92 24.15
CA LEU A 218 10.93 19.96 24.67
C LEU A 218 11.36 19.62 26.11
N PHE A 219 12.67 19.69 26.40
CA PHE A 219 13.17 19.64 27.77
C PHE A 219 13.05 21.01 28.45
N THR A 220 11.81 21.39 28.77
CA THR A 220 11.46 22.65 29.43
C THR A 220 10.20 22.47 30.28
N ASP A 221 10.01 23.39 31.22
CA ASP A 221 8.76 23.52 31.98
C ASP A 221 7.65 24.21 31.17
N ARG A 222 6.45 24.29 31.75
CA ARG A 222 5.28 24.93 31.13
C ARG A 222 5.51 26.40 30.75
N GLU A 223 6.31 27.15 31.50
CA GLU A 223 6.58 28.56 31.20
C GLU A 223 7.54 28.71 30.00
N GLY A 224 8.61 27.92 29.95
CA GLY A 224 9.49 27.90 28.78
C GLY A 224 8.79 27.39 27.52
N ALA A 225 7.83 26.47 27.66
CA ALA A 225 6.99 26.03 26.56
C ALA A 225 6.13 27.19 25.99
N LYS A 226 5.57 28.08 26.83
CA LYS A 226 4.83 29.27 26.36
C LYS A 226 5.69 30.18 25.49
N ILE A 227 6.97 30.36 25.84
CA ILE A 227 7.90 31.18 25.04
C ILE A 227 8.07 30.58 23.63
N VAL A 228 8.15 29.25 23.52
CA VAL A 228 8.23 28.55 22.23
C VAL A 228 6.93 28.70 21.44
N ILE A 229 5.78 28.60 22.10
CA ILE A 229 4.45 28.83 21.49
C ILE A 229 4.38 30.23 20.87
N GLU A 230 4.75 31.27 21.62
CA GLU A 230 4.75 32.65 21.14
C GLU A 230 5.70 32.85 19.95
N ARG A 231 6.87 32.22 19.98
CA ARG A 231 7.82 32.25 18.86
C ARG A 231 7.24 31.62 17.59
N ILE A 232 6.57 30.46 17.72
CA ILE A 232 5.90 29.80 16.58
C ILE A 232 4.78 30.69 16.05
N LYS A 233 3.95 31.27 16.92
CA LYS A 233 2.87 32.20 16.53
C LYS A 233 3.42 33.43 15.79
N PHE A 234 4.52 34.02 16.27
CA PHE A 234 5.17 35.16 15.64
C PHE A 234 5.70 34.83 14.24
N LYS A 235 6.45 33.73 14.08
CA LYS A 235 6.96 33.35 12.76
C LYS A 235 5.85 32.94 11.78
N LEU A 236 4.75 32.37 12.27
CA LEU A 236 3.57 32.10 11.44
C LEU A 236 2.99 33.39 10.86
N GLN A 237 2.93 34.47 11.66
CA GLN A 237 2.48 35.77 11.18
C GLN A 237 3.41 36.28 10.06
N GLU A 238 4.74 36.22 10.25
CA GLU A 238 5.69 36.59 9.20
C GLU A 238 5.50 35.76 7.92
N LEU A 239 5.27 34.45 8.04
CA LEU A 239 5.05 33.54 6.92
C LEU A 239 3.73 33.83 6.17
N ASN A 240 2.67 34.14 6.90
CA ASN A 240 1.40 34.58 6.32
C ASN A 240 1.55 35.93 5.60
N ASP A 241 2.37 36.86 6.11
CA ASP A 241 2.53 38.18 5.51
C ASP A 241 3.42 38.19 4.25
N THR A 242 4.28 37.19 4.08
CA THR A 242 5.32 37.18 3.03
C THR A 242 5.06 36.18 1.91
N GLU A 243 5.04 34.88 2.22
CA GLU A 243 5.12 33.80 1.22
C GLU A 243 3.87 32.93 1.13
N PHE A 244 3.28 32.53 2.25
CA PHE A 244 2.22 31.53 2.25
C PHE A 244 0.90 32.09 1.69
N SER A 245 0.53 33.31 2.06
CA SER A 245 -0.65 34.00 1.52
C SER A 245 -0.51 34.35 0.04
N LYS A 246 0.72 34.52 -0.46
CA LYS A 246 0.95 34.78 -1.90
C LYS A 246 0.89 33.50 -2.72
N LYS A 247 1.44 32.39 -2.18
CA LYS A 247 1.52 31.08 -2.82
C LYS A 247 0.17 30.33 -2.80
N TYR A 248 -0.50 30.31 -1.65
CA TYR A 248 -1.71 29.52 -1.42
C TYR A 248 -2.99 30.36 -1.27
N LYS A 249 -2.89 31.70 -1.21
CA LYS A 249 -4.03 32.64 -1.04
C LYS A 249 -4.89 32.36 0.20
N VAL A 250 -4.29 31.74 1.22
CA VAL A 250 -4.94 31.36 2.47
C VAL A 250 -4.05 31.81 3.63
N ASN A 251 -4.66 32.38 4.67
CA ASN A 251 -4.00 32.63 5.94
C ASN A 251 -4.06 31.37 6.81
N LEU A 252 -2.90 30.90 7.27
CA LEU A 252 -2.84 29.78 8.21
C LEU A 252 -3.10 30.27 9.64
N GLY A 253 -3.98 29.58 10.35
CA GLY A 253 -4.09 29.68 11.81
C GLY A 253 -3.54 28.42 12.47
N LEU A 254 -2.91 28.54 13.63
CA LEU A 254 -2.47 27.39 14.44
C LEU A 254 -3.27 27.33 15.74
N LYS A 255 -3.56 26.12 16.22
CA LYS A 255 -3.92 25.81 17.60
C LYS A 255 -2.75 25.10 18.24
N ILE A 256 -2.35 25.52 19.44
CA ILE A 256 -1.21 24.93 20.13
C ILE A 256 -1.61 24.52 21.54
N GLY A 257 -1.48 23.23 21.84
CA GLY A 257 -1.71 22.64 23.16
C GLY A 257 -0.39 22.27 23.81
N ALA A 258 -0.26 22.48 25.12
CA ALA A 258 0.97 22.21 25.86
C ALA A 258 0.69 21.41 27.13
N VAL A 259 1.37 20.28 27.31
CA VAL A 259 1.28 19.46 28.53
C VAL A 259 2.68 19.10 29.01
N GLN A 260 2.94 19.39 30.28
CA GLN A 260 4.15 18.97 30.96
C GLN A 260 3.99 17.53 31.44
N TYR A 261 5.04 16.73 31.31
CA TYR A 261 5.06 15.34 31.74
C TYR A 261 4.97 15.23 33.26
N GLU A 262 4.03 14.42 33.73
CA GLU A 262 3.89 14.02 35.11
C GLU A 262 3.64 12.50 35.16
N GLU A 263 4.48 11.77 35.87
CA GLU A 263 4.43 10.29 35.93
C GLU A 263 3.08 9.77 36.47
N ALA A 264 2.43 10.53 37.35
CA ALA A 264 1.14 10.17 37.94
C ALA A 264 -0.04 10.27 36.96
N THR A 265 0.09 11.06 35.88
CA THR A 265 -1.00 11.32 34.93
C THR A 265 -0.74 10.75 33.55
N ILE A 266 0.51 10.51 33.16
CA ILE A 266 0.88 10.05 31.81
C ILE A 266 1.57 8.67 31.90
N GLU A 267 0.79 7.63 31.62
CA GLU A 267 1.28 6.23 31.68
C GLU A 267 2.00 5.78 30.39
N ASN A 268 1.61 6.33 29.23
CA ASN A 268 2.11 5.90 27.93
C ASN A 268 2.31 7.11 26.99
N PRO A 269 3.34 7.11 26.12
CA PRO A 269 3.50 8.09 25.04
C PRO A 269 2.22 8.49 24.29
N LEU A 270 1.32 7.55 24.02
CA LEU A 270 0.05 7.85 23.34
C LEU A 270 -0.87 8.72 24.19
N ASP A 271 -0.93 8.45 25.49
CA ASP A 271 -1.72 9.25 26.42
C ASP A 271 -1.16 10.68 26.51
N PHE A 272 0.16 10.82 26.41
CA PHE A 272 0.80 12.14 26.35
C PHE A 272 0.25 12.99 25.18
N ILE A 273 0.13 12.39 23.98
CA ILE A 273 -0.47 13.06 22.81
C ILE A 273 -1.94 13.39 23.08
N VAL A 274 -2.71 12.46 23.65
CA VAL A 274 -4.15 12.67 23.91
C VAL A 274 -4.36 13.84 24.86
N GLN A 275 -3.58 13.91 25.94
CA GLN A 275 -3.66 15.02 26.90
C GLN A 275 -3.24 16.34 26.26
N ALA A 276 -2.18 16.37 25.47
CA ALA A 276 -1.77 17.58 24.75
C ALA A 276 -2.79 18.02 23.70
N LYS A 277 -3.46 17.07 23.02
CA LYS A 277 -4.58 17.36 22.11
C LYS A 277 -5.79 17.95 22.83
N LYS A 278 -6.13 17.50 24.04
CA LYS A 278 -7.20 18.12 24.84
C LYS A 278 -6.92 19.59 25.15
N GLN A 279 -5.64 19.94 25.35
CA GLN A 279 -5.25 21.35 25.57
C GLN A 279 -5.47 22.24 24.33
N LEU A 280 -5.60 21.68 23.12
CA LEU A 280 -5.94 22.44 21.92
C LEU A 280 -7.33 23.09 21.99
N GLU A 281 -8.23 22.55 22.82
CA GLU A 281 -9.59 23.06 22.99
C GLU A 281 -9.62 24.35 23.83
N TYR A 282 -8.56 24.62 24.60
CA TYR A 282 -8.44 25.77 25.50
C TYR A 282 -7.67 26.96 24.88
N ASP A 283 -7.04 26.78 23.70
CA ASP A 283 -6.43 27.85 22.90
C ASP A 283 -7.54 28.51 22.05
N VAL A 284 -8.24 29.47 22.67
CA VAL A 284 -9.29 30.32 22.04
C VAL A 284 -8.64 31.35 21.13
#